data_AF-A0A2V8ELA8-F1
#
_entry.id   AF-A0A2V8ELA8-F1
#
_cell.length_a   1.000
_cell.length_b   1.000
_cell.length_c   1.000
_cell.angle_alpha   90.00
_cell.angle_beta   90.00
_cell.angle_gamma   90.00
#
_symmetry.space_group_name_H-M   'P 1'
#
loop_
_entity.id
_entity.type
_entity.pdbx_description
1 polymer ?
#
loop_
_entity_poly.entity_id
_entity_poly.type
_entity_poly.pdbx_seq_one_letter_code
_entity_poly.pdbx_strand_id
1 'polypeptide(L)'
;FAVWREHFLGLWVSYFGGAFGAMLFLVLALLHRFDVVVMLVPLPLILYVTFRHAVGRAQDQISHLGKVNRVYVAAIEALAQAVDAKDQVTHDHVRRVQDEAVRLARVLGVDAEADIQAIKAAALLHDVGKLAIPEHILNKPGRLTPAEYDIMKRHATIGADILSVIGLPYAVAPIVRHHHENWDGTGYPDGLAGARIPIGARILAVVDCFDALTSDRPYRPRMSDADALQIVSDRRGTMYDPDVVDAFFSLLGADVAERSPALAAPAPPAAPARPSAPQLPVDVHRDAQNLRAFFDLGRTLGASHRWPSIGEAVWTHIRPCLPATSFVLFVYDAADDALVATYASNHWTTANRMERIPLGERLSGWVAATGRTILNSDARLDLDATGRERSPLRSALSVPIASNGQTLAVLSFYAPSENAFAERHREIAEAAAAAIADAGRVAGTPLDDRSLSAIAVSK
;
A
#
# COMPACT_ATOMS: atom_id res chain seq x y z
N PHE A 1 11.43 -38.98 -24.77
CA PHE A 1 11.51 -40.43 -25.00
C PHE A 1 11.00 -41.29 -23.82
N ALA A 2 11.19 -40.90 -22.56
CA ALA A 2 10.72 -41.69 -21.39
C ALA A 2 9.19 -41.94 -21.38
N VAL A 3 8.39 -40.90 -21.57
CA VAL A 3 6.92 -40.98 -21.64
C VAL A 3 6.43 -41.95 -22.73
N TRP A 4 7.08 -41.94 -23.90
CA TRP A 4 6.75 -42.86 -24.99
C TRP A 4 7.06 -44.31 -24.62
N ARG A 5 8.20 -44.53 -23.94
CA ARG A 5 8.65 -45.86 -23.53
C ARG A 5 7.81 -46.46 -22.38
N GLU A 6 7.31 -45.63 -21.46
CA GLU A 6 6.46 -46.09 -20.36
C GLU A 6 5.00 -46.28 -20.77
N HIS A 7 4.43 -45.37 -21.57
CA HIS A 7 2.98 -45.37 -21.82
C HIS A 7 2.59 -45.94 -23.19
N PHE A 8 3.43 -45.81 -24.22
CA PHE A 8 3.07 -46.20 -25.59
C PHE A 8 3.64 -47.56 -25.99
N LEU A 9 4.68 -48.04 -25.30
CA LEU A 9 5.29 -49.35 -25.53
C LEU A 9 4.42 -50.51 -25.02
N GLY A 10 3.30 -50.27 -24.32
CA GLY A 10 2.28 -51.28 -24.05
C GLY A 10 1.22 -51.38 -25.14
N LEU A 11 1.04 -50.33 -25.96
CA LEU A 11 -0.07 -50.23 -26.92
C LEU A 11 0.08 -51.19 -28.12
N TRP A 12 1.30 -51.61 -28.47
CA TRP A 12 1.49 -52.59 -29.54
C TRP A 12 0.80 -53.92 -29.24
N VAL A 13 0.74 -54.34 -27.97
CA VAL A 13 0.03 -55.58 -27.56
C VAL A 13 -1.45 -55.50 -27.92
N SER A 14 -2.09 -54.35 -27.70
CA SER A 14 -3.48 -54.12 -28.10
C SER A 14 -3.68 -54.07 -29.62
N TYR A 15 -2.76 -53.47 -30.37
CA TYR A 15 -2.84 -53.41 -31.84
C TYR A 15 -2.64 -54.80 -32.48
N PHE A 16 -1.62 -55.55 -32.05
CA PHE A 16 -1.39 -56.92 -32.52
C PHE A 16 -2.46 -57.89 -32.04
N GLY A 17 -2.97 -57.73 -30.81
CA GLY A 17 -4.10 -58.51 -30.31
C GLY A 17 -5.39 -58.30 -31.12
N GLY A 18 -5.68 -57.05 -31.51
CA GLY A 18 -6.79 -56.73 -32.41
C GLY A 18 -6.63 -57.31 -33.81
N ALA A 19 -5.44 -57.19 -34.40
CA ALA A 19 -5.13 -57.78 -35.70
C ALA A 19 -5.23 -59.31 -35.70
N PHE A 20 -4.72 -59.95 -34.64
CA PHE A 20 -4.83 -61.40 -34.44
C PHE A 20 -6.28 -61.84 -34.27
N GLY A 21 -7.08 -61.11 -33.49
CA GLY A 21 -8.52 -61.37 -33.33
C GLY A 21 -9.29 -61.25 -34.66
N ALA A 22 -9.00 -60.23 -35.46
CA ALA A 22 -9.60 -60.06 -36.79
C ALA A 22 -9.19 -61.17 -37.77
N MET A 23 -7.91 -61.58 -37.74
CA MET A 23 -7.42 -62.70 -38.55
C MET A 23 -8.07 -64.03 -38.14
N LEU A 24 -8.19 -64.30 -36.84
CA LEU A 24 -8.84 -65.49 -36.31
C LEU A 24 -10.32 -65.54 -36.70
N PHE A 25 -11.03 -64.41 -36.62
CA PHE A 25 -12.41 -64.29 -37.08
C PHE A 25 -12.56 -64.62 -38.57
N LEU A 26 -11.68 -64.06 -39.43
CA LEU A 26 -11.68 -64.31 -40.87
C LEU A 26 -11.46 -65.79 -41.19
N VAL A 27 -10.48 -66.42 -40.53
CA VAL A 27 -10.17 -67.85 -40.71
C VAL A 27 -11.35 -68.73 -40.28
N LEU A 28 -11.97 -68.46 -39.14
CA LEU A 28 -13.13 -69.23 -38.65
C LEU A 28 -14.36 -69.07 -39.54
N ALA A 29 -14.58 -67.88 -40.10
CA ALA A 29 -15.65 -67.62 -41.06
C ALA A 29 -15.45 -68.38 -42.37
N LEU A 30 -14.21 -68.44 -42.89
CA LEU A 30 -13.85 -69.21 -44.08
C LEU A 30 -14.00 -70.73 -43.88
N LEU A 31 -13.84 -71.22 -42.64
CA LEU A 31 -14.06 -72.62 -42.27
C LEU A 31 -15.52 -72.96 -41.96
N HIS A 32 -16.46 -72.02 -42.15
CA HIS A 32 -17.89 -72.18 -41.82
C HIS A 32 -18.19 -72.56 -40.36
N ARG A 33 -17.29 -72.24 -39.42
CA ARG A 33 -17.44 -72.51 -37.97
C ARG A 33 -18.19 -71.40 -37.25
N PHE A 34 -19.45 -71.18 -37.64
CA PHE A 34 -20.29 -70.12 -37.08
C PHE A 34 -20.62 -70.31 -35.59
N ASP A 35 -20.61 -71.56 -35.11
CA ASP A 35 -20.72 -71.95 -33.70
C ASP A 35 -19.66 -71.26 -32.82
N VAL A 36 -18.40 -71.28 -33.28
CA VAL A 36 -17.27 -70.69 -32.55
C VAL A 36 -17.26 -69.17 -32.66
N VAL A 37 -17.69 -68.62 -33.80
CA VAL A 37 -17.80 -67.18 -34.01
C VAL A 37 -18.78 -66.55 -33.04
N VAL A 38 -19.98 -67.14 -32.90
CA VAL A 38 -21.01 -66.66 -31.96
C VAL A 38 -20.50 -66.65 -30.52
N MET A 39 -19.69 -67.65 -30.15
CA MET A 39 -19.08 -67.75 -28.82
C MET A 39 -17.97 -66.70 -28.57
N LEU A 40 -17.30 -66.23 -29.63
CA LEU A 40 -16.23 -65.22 -29.57
C LEU A 40 -16.73 -63.78 -29.67
N VAL A 41 -17.90 -63.51 -30.26
CA VAL A 41 -18.48 -62.16 -30.40
C VAL A 41 -18.57 -61.35 -29.09
N PRO A 42 -18.89 -61.94 -27.92
CA PRO A 42 -18.92 -61.19 -26.65
C PRO A 42 -17.56 -60.62 -26.23
N LEU A 43 -16.46 -61.26 -26.64
CA LEU A 43 -15.11 -60.90 -26.21
C LEU A 43 -14.67 -59.50 -26.70
N PRO A 44 -14.77 -59.14 -27.99
CA PRO A 44 -14.48 -57.78 -28.44
C PRO A 44 -15.47 -56.74 -27.89
N LEU A 45 -16.73 -57.12 -27.61
CA LEU A 45 -17.69 -56.23 -26.95
C LEU A 45 -17.26 -55.91 -25.51
N ILE A 46 -16.85 -56.93 -24.74
CA ILE A 46 -16.34 -56.76 -23.37
C ILE A 46 -15.04 -55.94 -23.39
N LEU A 47 -14.12 -56.22 -24.33
CA LEU A 47 -12.89 -55.45 -24.52
C LEU A 47 -13.18 -53.98 -24.86
N TYR A 48 -14.12 -53.72 -25.76
CA TYR A 48 -14.54 -52.37 -26.12
C TYR A 48 -15.14 -51.62 -24.93
N VAL A 49 -16.06 -52.24 -24.18
CA VAL A 49 -16.67 -51.64 -22.99
C VAL A 49 -15.62 -51.38 -21.91
N THR A 50 -14.72 -52.33 -21.66
CA THR A 50 -13.65 -52.20 -20.67
C THR A 50 -12.67 -51.10 -21.06
N PHE A 51 -12.27 -51.03 -22.33
CA PHE A 51 -11.42 -49.96 -22.86
C PHE A 51 -12.09 -48.60 -22.75
N ARG A 52 -13.37 -48.50 -23.11
CA ARG A 52 -14.16 -47.27 -22.99
C ARG A 52 -14.25 -46.81 -21.53
N HIS A 53 -14.47 -47.72 -20.58
CA HIS A 53 -14.48 -47.41 -19.14
C HIS A 53 -13.09 -47.01 -18.62
N ALA A 54 -12.01 -47.63 -19.10
CA ALA A 54 -10.65 -47.27 -18.71
C ALA A 54 -10.28 -45.86 -19.21
N VAL A 55 -10.61 -45.54 -20.47
CA VAL A 55 -10.41 -44.21 -21.04
C VAL A 55 -11.30 -43.17 -20.36
N GLY A 56 -12.57 -43.50 -20.09
CA GLY A 56 -13.48 -42.64 -19.34
C GLY A 56 -12.95 -42.28 -17.95
N ARG A 57 -12.44 -43.26 -17.19
CA ARG A 57 -11.81 -43.00 -15.87
C ARG A 57 -10.58 -42.10 -15.97
N ALA A 58 -9.75 -42.28 -16.99
CA ALA A 58 -8.59 -41.42 -17.21
C ALA A 58 -9.00 -39.98 -17.53
N GLN A 59 -10.03 -39.79 -18.36
CA GLN A 59 -10.61 -38.49 -18.66
C GLN A 59 -11.23 -37.83 -17.42
N ASP A 60 -11.95 -38.61 -16.60
CA ASP A 60 -12.54 -38.12 -15.36
C ASP A 60 -11.45 -37.63 -14.38
N GLN A 61 -10.35 -38.36 -14.24
CA GLN A 61 -9.21 -37.94 -13.41
C GLN A 61 -8.56 -36.65 -13.93
N ILE A 62 -8.35 -36.52 -15.24
CA ILE A 62 -7.81 -35.29 -15.84
C ILE A 62 -8.77 -34.11 -15.61
N SER A 63 -10.08 -34.34 -15.77
CA SER A 63 -11.09 -33.30 -15.54
C SER A 63 -11.16 -32.88 -14.07
N HIS A 64 -10.97 -33.83 -13.15
CA HIS A 64 -10.96 -33.57 -11.72
C HIS A 64 -9.75 -32.72 -11.32
N LEU A 65 -8.57 -33.00 -11.86
CA LEU A 65 -7.37 -32.17 -11.68
C LEU A 65 -7.59 -30.74 -12.19
N GLY A 66 -8.19 -30.59 -13.38
CA GLY A 66 -8.52 -29.28 -13.93
C GLY A 66 -9.51 -28.49 -13.07
N LYS A 67 -10.53 -29.16 -12.50
CA LYS A 67 -11.50 -28.54 -11.58
C LYS A 67 -10.84 -28.07 -10.28
N VAL A 68 -10.00 -28.90 -9.67
CA VAL A 68 -9.27 -28.55 -8.44
C VAL A 68 -8.34 -27.35 -8.68
N ASN A 69 -7.60 -27.34 -9.78
CA ASN A 69 -6.74 -26.21 -10.12
C ASN A 69 -7.55 -24.91 -10.31
N ARG A 70 -8.71 -24.99 -10.96
CA ARG A 70 -9.59 -23.83 -11.14
C ARG A 70 -10.12 -23.28 -9.81
N VAL A 71 -10.44 -24.16 -8.85
CA VAL A 71 -10.87 -23.74 -7.51
C VAL A 71 -9.74 -23.02 -6.78
N TYR A 72 -8.50 -23.51 -6.86
CA TYR A 72 -7.35 -22.82 -6.26
C TYR A 72 -7.12 -21.43 -6.87
N VAL A 73 -7.12 -21.32 -8.20
CA VAL A 73 -6.95 -20.03 -8.88
C VAL A 73 -8.06 -19.05 -8.46
N ALA A 74 -9.31 -19.49 -8.44
CA ALA A 74 -10.43 -18.66 -8.01
C ALA A 74 -10.32 -18.20 -6.55
N ALA A 75 -9.85 -19.08 -5.64
CA ALA A 75 -9.63 -18.72 -4.25
C ALA A 75 -8.51 -17.67 -4.09
N ILE A 76 -7.42 -17.84 -4.84
CA ILE A 76 -6.30 -16.88 -4.88
C ILE A 76 -6.77 -15.51 -5.39
N GLU A 77 -7.51 -15.48 -6.49
CA GLU A 77 -8.06 -14.24 -7.07
C GLU A 77 -9.03 -13.55 -6.11
N ALA A 78 -9.90 -14.31 -5.44
CA ALA A 78 -10.85 -13.77 -4.46
C ALA A 78 -10.14 -13.15 -3.25
N LEU A 79 -9.05 -13.78 -2.77
CA LEU A 79 -8.25 -13.24 -1.66
C LEU A 79 -7.52 -11.97 -2.07
N ALA A 80 -6.91 -11.94 -3.25
CA ALA A 80 -6.28 -10.73 -3.78
C ALA A 80 -7.28 -9.58 -3.90
N GLN A 81 -8.47 -9.82 -4.45
CA GLN A 81 -9.53 -8.81 -4.51
C GLN A 81 -9.97 -8.31 -3.13
N ALA A 82 -10.03 -9.19 -2.12
CA ALA A 82 -10.37 -8.79 -0.77
C ALA A 82 -9.29 -7.89 -0.15
N VAL A 83 -8.01 -8.14 -0.45
CA VAL A 83 -6.88 -7.30 0.00
C VAL A 83 -6.96 -5.93 -0.66
N ASP A 84 -7.10 -5.87 -1.98
CA ASP A 84 -7.23 -4.62 -2.74
C ASP A 84 -8.44 -3.77 -2.29
N ALA A 85 -9.52 -4.41 -1.85
CA ALA A 85 -10.68 -3.68 -1.31
C ALA A 85 -10.40 -3.02 0.05
N LYS A 86 -9.44 -3.55 0.81
CA LYS A 86 -9.14 -3.10 2.17
C LYS A 86 -7.92 -2.18 2.24
N ASP A 87 -6.89 -2.51 1.47
CA ASP A 87 -5.66 -1.74 1.33
C ASP A 87 -5.82 -0.84 0.09
N GLN A 88 -5.52 0.45 0.19
CA GLN A 88 -5.72 1.42 -0.90
C GLN A 88 -4.71 1.25 -2.06
N VAL A 89 -4.19 0.04 -2.26
CA VAL A 89 -3.24 -0.34 -3.30
C VAL A 89 -4.03 -0.72 -4.55
N THR A 90 -3.55 -0.29 -5.72
CA THR A 90 -4.22 -0.56 -7.00
C THR A 90 -3.93 -1.98 -7.48
N HIS A 91 -4.93 -2.63 -8.08
CA HIS A 91 -4.80 -3.96 -8.71
C HIS A 91 -3.65 -4.04 -9.73
N ASP A 92 -3.23 -2.91 -10.30
CA ASP A 92 -2.11 -2.83 -11.25
C ASP A 92 -0.74 -3.04 -10.57
N HIS A 93 -0.56 -2.68 -9.29
CA HIS A 93 0.66 -2.94 -8.50
C HIS A 93 0.94 -4.42 -8.41
N VAL A 94 -0.05 -5.19 -7.99
CA VAL A 94 0.13 -6.60 -7.65
C VAL A 94 0.49 -7.44 -8.89
N ARG A 95 -0.04 -7.07 -10.07
CA ARG A 95 0.32 -7.73 -11.33
C ARG A 95 1.74 -7.42 -11.79
N ARG A 96 2.19 -6.16 -11.68
CA ARG A 96 3.57 -5.78 -12.02
C ARG A 96 4.57 -6.49 -11.13
N VAL A 97 4.33 -6.49 -9.82
CA VAL A 97 5.16 -7.22 -8.84
C VAL A 97 5.22 -8.70 -9.18
N GLN A 98 4.10 -9.31 -9.56
CA GLN A 98 4.06 -10.72 -9.97
C GLN A 98 4.92 -11.00 -11.21
N ASP A 99 4.75 -10.22 -12.28
CA ASP A 99 5.46 -10.41 -13.54
C ASP A 99 6.97 -10.18 -13.37
N GLU A 100 7.36 -9.14 -12.63
CA GLU A 100 8.76 -8.84 -12.33
C GLU A 100 9.41 -9.90 -11.44
N ALA A 101 8.72 -10.37 -10.40
CA ALA A 101 9.23 -11.43 -9.53
C ALA A 101 9.48 -12.74 -10.30
N VAL A 102 8.56 -13.13 -11.19
CA VAL A 102 8.74 -14.33 -12.03
C VAL A 102 9.89 -14.17 -13.01
N ARG A 103 10.03 -13.00 -13.63
CA ARG A 103 11.15 -12.70 -14.54
C ARG A 103 12.49 -12.78 -13.80
N LEU A 104 12.57 -12.16 -12.63
CA LEU A 104 13.78 -12.16 -11.80
C LEU A 104 14.13 -13.57 -11.30
N ALA A 105 13.14 -14.36 -10.87
CA ALA A 105 13.33 -15.75 -10.46
C ALA A 105 13.99 -16.61 -11.55
N ARG A 106 13.54 -16.44 -12.81
CA ARG A 106 14.12 -17.16 -13.95
C ARG A 106 15.56 -16.75 -14.24
N VAL A 107 15.88 -15.46 -14.12
CA VAL A 107 17.28 -14.98 -14.28
C VAL A 107 18.19 -15.55 -13.20
N LEU A 108 17.68 -15.70 -11.98
CA LEU A 108 18.41 -16.29 -10.85
C LEU A 108 18.53 -17.83 -10.92
N GLY A 109 18.04 -18.47 -11.98
CA GLY A 109 18.15 -19.92 -12.19
C GLY A 109 17.12 -20.76 -11.42
N VAL A 110 15.96 -20.18 -11.06
CA VAL A 110 14.85 -20.95 -10.50
C VAL A 110 14.15 -21.71 -11.64
N ASP A 111 14.56 -22.96 -11.86
CA ASP A 111 14.05 -23.80 -12.96
C ASP A 111 12.83 -24.64 -12.59
N ALA A 112 12.63 -24.91 -11.29
CA ALA A 112 11.53 -25.74 -10.83
C ALA A 112 10.19 -24.99 -10.99
N GLU A 113 9.31 -25.52 -11.83
CA GLU A 113 8.00 -24.90 -12.10
C GLU A 113 7.18 -24.70 -10.82
N ALA A 114 7.27 -25.62 -9.84
CA ALA A 114 6.60 -25.48 -8.56
C ALA A 114 7.06 -24.24 -7.77
N ASP A 115 8.35 -23.90 -7.82
CA ASP A 115 8.91 -22.73 -7.14
C ASP A 115 8.51 -21.43 -7.85
N ILE A 116 8.48 -21.45 -9.19
CA ILE A 116 7.95 -20.32 -9.99
C ILE A 116 6.48 -20.07 -9.66
N GLN A 117 5.65 -21.11 -9.57
CA GLN A 117 4.25 -20.98 -9.17
C GLN A 117 4.11 -20.47 -7.72
N ALA A 118 4.99 -20.92 -6.81
CA ALA A 118 5.03 -20.41 -5.44
C ALA A 118 5.33 -18.91 -5.37
N ILE A 119 6.36 -18.45 -6.11
CA ILE A 119 6.73 -17.02 -6.19
C ILE A 119 5.59 -16.21 -6.82
N LYS A 120 5.00 -16.72 -7.90
CA LYS A 120 3.88 -16.07 -8.59
C LYS A 120 2.69 -15.88 -7.65
N ALA A 121 2.30 -16.91 -6.91
CA ALA A 121 1.20 -16.84 -5.95
C ALA A 121 1.55 -15.98 -4.73
N ALA A 122 2.80 -16.05 -4.24
CA ALA A 122 3.25 -15.23 -3.12
C ALA A 122 3.25 -13.74 -3.49
N ALA A 123 3.65 -13.37 -4.70
CA ALA A 123 3.60 -11.98 -5.16
C ALA A 123 2.18 -11.41 -5.11
N LEU A 124 1.18 -12.24 -5.44
CA LEU A 124 -0.23 -11.86 -5.42
C LEU A 124 -0.82 -11.77 -4.00
N LEU A 125 -0.25 -12.50 -3.04
CA LEU A 125 -0.85 -12.74 -1.72
C LEU A 125 0.04 -12.32 -0.54
N HIS A 126 1.20 -11.71 -0.77
CA HIS A 126 2.16 -11.34 0.28
C HIS A 126 1.50 -10.46 1.36
N ASP A 127 0.56 -9.63 0.95
CA ASP A 127 -0.18 -8.71 1.81
C ASP A 127 -1.53 -9.25 2.32
N VAL A 128 -1.85 -10.53 2.11
CA VAL A 128 -3.14 -11.11 2.53
C VAL A 128 -3.42 -10.99 4.03
N GLY A 129 -2.36 -10.94 4.85
CA GLY A 129 -2.51 -10.73 6.28
C GLY A 129 -2.98 -9.32 6.67
N LYS A 130 -2.93 -8.32 5.78
CA LYS A 130 -3.47 -6.98 6.03
C LYS A 130 -4.99 -7.01 6.26
N LEU A 131 -5.68 -8.06 5.82
CA LEU A 131 -7.07 -8.36 6.16
C LEU A 131 -7.34 -8.44 7.67
N ALA A 132 -6.34 -8.77 8.49
CA ALA A 132 -6.46 -8.82 9.94
C ALA A 132 -5.97 -7.55 10.66
N ILE A 133 -5.36 -6.60 9.94
CA ILE A 133 -4.85 -5.35 10.53
C ILE A 133 -6.00 -4.34 10.69
N PRO A 134 -6.14 -3.66 11.85
CA PRO A 134 -7.18 -2.65 12.04
C PRO A 134 -7.06 -1.49 11.05
N GLU A 135 -8.19 -1.00 10.52
CA GLU A 135 -8.21 0.06 9.49
C GLU A 135 -7.54 1.36 9.94
N HIS A 136 -7.68 1.73 11.22
CA HIS A 136 -7.06 2.94 11.76
C HIS A 136 -5.52 2.86 11.82
N ILE A 137 -4.95 1.65 11.76
CA ILE A 137 -3.50 1.41 11.65
C ILE A 137 -3.11 1.31 10.18
N LEU A 138 -3.86 0.54 9.40
CA LEU A 138 -3.59 0.30 7.98
C LEU A 138 -3.62 1.60 7.15
N ASN A 139 -4.63 2.44 7.40
CA ASN A 139 -4.89 3.66 6.64
C ASN A 139 -4.45 4.93 7.39
N LYS A 140 -3.55 4.80 8.39
CA LYS A 140 -3.09 5.95 9.19
C LYS A 140 -2.31 6.93 8.30
N PRO A 141 -2.74 8.20 8.16
CA PRO A 141 -1.98 9.20 7.43
C PRO A 141 -0.79 9.65 8.29
N GLY A 142 0.39 9.11 8.02
CA GLY A 142 1.63 9.46 8.73
C GLY A 142 2.41 8.23 9.23
N ARG A 143 3.40 8.47 10.08
CA ARG A 143 4.23 7.39 10.62
C ARG A 143 3.46 6.61 11.68
N LEU A 144 3.56 5.28 11.62
CA LEU A 144 3.09 4.40 12.68
C LEU A 144 3.93 4.62 13.94
N THR A 145 3.29 4.64 15.10
CA THR A 145 3.97 4.52 16.39
C THR A 145 4.63 3.15 16.51
N PRO A 146 5.63 2.95 17.39
CA PRO A 146 6.26 1.64 17.56
C PRO A 146 5.25 0.51 17.85
N ALA A 147 4.24 0.77 18.68
CA ALA A 147 3.20 -0.21 19.01
C ALA A 147 2.27 -0.52 17.81
N GLU A 148 1.89 0.49 17.03
CA GLU A 148 1.12 0.29 15.80
C GLU A 148 1.94 -0.45 14.73
N TYR A 149 3.24 -0.17 14.65
CA TYR A 149 4.16 -0.88 13.76
C TYR A 149 4.32 -2.34 14.18
N ASP A 150 4.39 -2.65 15.47
CA ASP A 150 4.37 -4.02 15.97
C ASP A 150 3.09 -4.77 15.59
N ILE A 151 1.94 -4.08 15.58
CA ILE A 151 0.69 -4.65 15.07
C ILE A 151 0.79 -4.86 13.56
N MET A 152 1.27 -3.86 12.80
CA MET A 152 1.43 -3.94 11.35
C MET A 152 2.31 -5.12 10.93
N LYS A 153 3.46 -5.34 11.58
CA LYS A 153 4.38 -6.46 11.29
C LYS A 153 3.72 -7.84 11.32
N ARG A 154 2.63 -8.00 12.06
CA ARG A 154 1.89 -9.27 12.17
C ARG A 154 1.21 -9.68 10.87
N HIS A 155 1.04 -8.80 9.88
CA HIS A 155 0.44 -9.20 8.60
C HIS A 155 1.24 -10.32 7.92
N ALA A 156 2.57 -10.34 8.05
CA ALA A 156 3.40 -11.38 7.45
C ALA A 156 3.11 -12.76 8.06
N THR A 157 3.02 -12.85 9.39
CA THR A 157 2.71 -14.13 10.08
C THR A 157 1.26 -14.55 9.86
N ILE A 158 0.31 -13.61 9.99
CA ILE A 158 -1.11 -13.89 9.76
C ILE A 158 -1.36 -14.32 8.31
N GLY A 159 -0.70 -13.67 7.35
CA GLY A 159 -0.82 -14.04 5.94
C GLY A 159 -0.33 -15.46 5.69
N ALA A 160 0.82 -15.84 6.26
CA ALA A 160 1.31 -17.22 6.18
C ALA A 160 0.35 -18.23 6.83
N ASP A 161 -0.23 -17.89 7.98
CA ASP A 161 -1.20 -18.74 8.67
C ASP A 161 -2.47 -18.95 7.82
N ILE A 162 -3.02 -17.89 7.21
CA ILE A 162 -4.17 -17.97 6.29
C ILE A 162 -3.85 -18.91 5.13
N LEU A 163 -2.68 -18.75 4.50
CA LEU A 163 -2.29 -19.54 3.33
C LEU A 163 -1.98 -20.99 3.67
N SER A 164 -1.53 -21.28 4.90
CA SER A 164 -1.29 -22.65 5.35
C SER A 164 -2.57 -23.50 5.41
N VAL A 165 -3.73 -22.86 5.66
CA VAL A 165 -5.04 -23.53 5.72
C VAL A 165 -5.56 -23.90 4.33
N ILE A 166 -5.23 -23.11 3.30
CA ILE A 166 -5.71 -23.32 1.92
C ILE A 166 -5.10 -24.58 1.29
N GLY A 167 -3.91 -24.99 1.74
CA GLY A 167 -3.25 -26.21 1.26
C GLY A 167 -2.84 -26.13 -0.22
N LEU A 168 -2.31 -24.99 -0.66
CA LEU A 168 -1.81 -24.81 -2.02
C LEU A 168 -0.72 -25.86 -2.35
N PRO A 169 -0.65 -26.35 -3.61
CA PRO A 169 0.25 -27.44 -3.99
C PRO A 169 1.74 -27.02 -4.05
N TYR A 170 2.04 -25.76 -3.75
CA TYR A 170 3.38 -25.16 -3.78
C TYR A 170 3.59 -24.28 -2.53
N ALA A 171 4.85 -24.06 -2.15
CA ALA A 171 5.23 -23.50 -0.84
C ALA A 171 5.10 -21.96 -0.76
N VAL A 172 3.88 -21.44 -0.75
CA VAL A 172 3.61 -19.98 -0.67
C VAL A 172 3.84 -19.41 0.72
N ALA A 173 3.36 -20.10 1.76
CA ALA A 173 3.36 -19.58 3.13
C ALA A 173 4.76 -19.18 3.64
N PRO A 174 5.85 -19.95 3.39
CA PRO A 174 7.20 -19.52 3.77
C PRO A 174 7.66 -18.26 3.05
N ILE A 175 7.23 -18.03 1.80
CA ILE A 175 7.60 -16.82 1.06
C ILE A 175 6.88 -15.61 1.68
N VAL A 176 5.58 -15.72 1.88
CA VAL A 176 4.74 -14.65 2.47
C VAL A 176 5.13 -14.36 3.92
N ARG A 177 5.55 -15.35 4.69
CA ARG A 177 5.99 -15.12 6.07
C ARG A 177 7.23 -14.22 6.14
N HIS A 178 8.16 -14.37 5.21
CA HIS A 178 9.51 -13.81 5.30
C HIS A 178 9.81 -12.70 4.31
N HIS A 179 8.81 -12.18 3.58
CA HIS A 179 9.01 -11.12 2.59
C HIS A 179 9.47 -9.78 3.17
N HIS A 180 9.46 -9.63 4.51
CA HIS A 180 10.01 -8.49 5.25
C HIS A 180 11.23 -8.85 6.10
N GLU A 181 11.84 -10.02 5.87
CA GLU A 181 13.16 -10.32 6.42
C GLU A 181 14.24 -9.52 5.68
N ASN A 182 15.21 -9.00 6.43
CA ASN A 182 16.35 -8.29 5.87
C ASN A 182 17.53 -9.24 5.73
N TRP A 183 18.33 -9.07 4.68
CA TRP A 183 19.52 -9.89 4.45
C TRP A 183 20.47 -9.97 5.66
N ASP A 184 20.61 -8.87 6.40
CA ASP A 184 21.44 -8.75 7.60
C ASP A 184 20.81 -9.32 8.89
N GLY A 185 19.57 -9.80 8.85
CA GLY A 185 18.84 -10.34 9.99
C GLY A 185 18.12 -9.32 10.87
N THR A 186 18.07 -8.05 10.48
CA THR A 186 17.35 -6.99 11.23
C THR A 186 15.85 -6.92 10.89
N GLY A 187 15.38 -7.79 10.00
CA GLY A 187 13.98 -7.85 9.55
C GLY A 187 13.05 -8.59 10.50
N TYR A 188 11.87 -8.93 10.00
CA TYR A 188 10.82 -9.61 10.76
C TYR A 188 10.08 -10.62 9.86
N PRO A 189 9.37 -11.62 10.42
CA PRO A 189 9.06 -11.85 11.84
C PRO A 189 10.08 -12.66 12.64
N ASP A 190 10.93 -13.45 11.99
CA ASP A 190 11.77 -14.47 12.62
C ASP A 190 13.25 -14.07 12.69
N GLY A 191 13.65 -12.95 12.06
CA GLY A 191 15.03 -12.43 12.10
C GLY A 191 15.99 -13.33 11.32
N LEU A 192 15.52 -13.86 10.19
CA LEU A 192 16.33 -14.69 9.31
C LEU A 192 17.38 -13.83 8.61
N ALA A 193 18.56 -14.39 8.39
CA ALA A 193 19.67 -13.69 7.74
C ALA A 193 20.25 -14.53 6.61
N GLY A 194 20.69 -13.86 5.55
CA GLY A 194 21.31 -14.47 4.37
C GLY A 194 20.42 -15.50 3.68
N ALA A 195 21.05 -16.58 3.22
CA ALA A 195 20.40 -17.67 2.50
C ALA A 195 19.36 -18.49 3.31
N ARG A 196 19.20 -18.21 4.62
CA ARG A 196 18.09 -18.79 5.41
C ARG A 196 16.73 -18.21 5.00
N ILE A 197 16.72 -17.02 4.40
CA ILE A 197 15.52 -16.41 3.84
C ILE A 197 15.16 -17.14 2.53
N PRO A 198 13.93 -17.64 2.35
CA PRO A 198 13.51 -18.28 1.11
C PRO A 198 13.79 -17.40 -0.11
N ILE A 199 14.26 -17.99 -1.21
CA ILE A 199 14.61 -17.23 -2.43
C ILE A 199 13.44 -16.38 -2.94
N GLY A 200 12.22 -16.92 -2.91
CA GLY A 200 11.03 -16.16 -3.29
C GLY A 200 10.78 -14.93 -2.42
N ALA A 201 11.12 -14.98 -1.13
CA ALA A 201 10.96 -13.84 -0.23
C ALA A 201 12.02 -12.77 -0.50
N ARG A 202 13.26 -13.18 -0.80
CA ARG A 202 14.35 -12.28 -1.20
C ARG A 202 14.03 -11.54 -2.51
N ILE A 203 13.47 -12.26 -3.48
CA ILE A 203 13.00 -11.70 -4.75
C ILE A 203 11.88 -10.68 -4.50
N LEU A 204 10.86 -11.06 -3.71
CA LEU A 204 9.73 -10.20 -3.41
C LEU A 204 10.11 -8.91 -2.70
N ALA A 205 11.03 -8.97 -1.73
CA ALA A 205 11.47 -7.79 -0.99
C ALA A 205 12.07 -6.71 -1.91
N VAL A 206 12.80 -7.12 -2.96
CA VAL A 206 13.38 -6.19 -3.94
C VAL A 206 12.31 -5.64 -4.88
N VAL A 207 11.51 -6.52 -5.47
CA VAL A 207 10.50 -6.15 -6.48
C VAL A 207 9.39 -5.29 -5.87
N ASP A 208 8.86 -5.68 -4.70
CA ASP A 208 7.82 -4.91 -4.01
C ASP A 208 8.34 -3.53 -3.58
N CYS A 209 9.60 -3.45 -3.10
CA CYS A 209 10.20 -2.16 -2.80
C CYS A 209 10.31 -1.28 -4.06
N PHE A 210 10.78 -1.83 -5.18
CA PHE A 210 10.93 -1.06 -6.41
C PHE A 210 9.58 -0.55 -6.92
N ASP A 211 8.57 -1.42 -7.05
CA ASP A 211 7.23 -1.01 -7.49
C ASP A 211 6.59 -0.01 -6.50
N ALA A 212 6.76 -0.21 -5.20
CA ALA A 212 6.28 0.73 -4.19
C ALA A 212 6.91 2.14 -4.31
N LEU A 213 8.14 2.24 -4.81
CA LEU A 213 8.82 3.53 -5.05
C LEU A 213 8.40 4.16 -6.37
N THR A 214 8.18 3.36 -7.42
CA THR A 214 7.89 3.82 -8.80
C THR A 214 6.41 3.94 -9.11
N SER A 215 5.54 3.55 -8.17
CA SER A 215 4.08 3.71 -8.26
C SER A 215 3.57 4.96 -7.57
N ASP A 216 2.54 5.58 -8.16
CA ASP A 216 1.81 6.68 -7.55
C ASP A 216 0.99 6.19 -6.35
N ARG A 217 1.13 6.85 -5.20
CA ARG A 217 0.36 6.55 -3.99
C ARG A 217 -0.40 7.79 -3.51
N PRO A 218 -1.54 7.65 -2.80
CA PRO A 218 -2.38 8.79 -2.39
C PRO A 218 -1.68 9.92 -1.63
N TYR A 219 -0.51 9.65 -1.03
CA TYR A 219 0.27 10.59 -0.23
C TYR A 219 1.70 10.80 -0.74
N ARG A 220 2.05 10.26 -1.91
CA ARG A 220 3.41 10.31 -2.45
C ARG A 220 3.38 10.14 -3.98
N PRO A 221 3.87 11.12 -4.76
CA PRO A 221 4.04 10.94 -6.20
C PRO A 221 5.10 9.88 -6.48
N ARG A 222 4.96 9.18 -7.62
CA ARG A 222 5.97 8.20 -8.03
C ARG A 222 7.37 8.80 -8.09
N MET A 223 8.36 8.01 -7.69
CA MET A 223 9.76 8.34 -7.83
C MET A 223 10.25 7.99 -9.25
N SER A 224 11.32 8.65 -9.70
CA SER A 224 11.97 8.26 -10.96
C SER A 224 12.59 6.86 -10.82
N ASP A 225 12.60 6.09 -11.90
CA ASP A 225 13.16 4.74 -11.88
C ASP A 225 14.66 4.76 -11.48
N ALA A 226 15.40 5.80 -11.86
CA ALA A 226 16.80 5.98 -11.49
C ALA A 226 16.98 6.20 -9.97
N ASP A 227 16.16 7.07 -9.35
CA ASP A 227 16.21 7.29 -7.90
C ASP A 227 15.76 6.05 -7.13
N ALA A 228 14.75 5.33 -7.63
CA ALA A 228 14.29 4.09 -7.04
C ALA A 228 15.36 3.00 -7.08
N LEU A 229 16.06 2.85 -8.21
CA LEU A 229 17.21 1.96 -8.33
C LEU A 229 18.33 2.35 -7.38
N GLN A 230 18.63 3.66 -7.24
CA GLN A 230 19.65 4.10 -6.29
C GLN A 230 19.32 3.65 -4.86
N ILE A 231 18.06 3.79 -4.42
CA ILE A 231 17.62 3.32 -3.10
C ILE A 231 17.78 1.80 -2.94
N VAL A 232 17.47 1.03 -3.98
CA VAL A 232 17.66 -0.43 -3.97
C VAL A 232 19.15 -0.78 -3.88
N SER A 233 20.00 -0.07 -4.62
CA SER A 233 21.46 -0.23 -4.59
C SER A 233 22.04 0.08 -3.21
N ASP A 234 21.62 1.17 -2.58
CA ASP A 234 22.09 1.59 -1.25
C ASP A 234 21.77 0.55 -0.16
N ARG A 235 20.72 -0.26 -0.37
CA ARG A 235 20.23 -1.31 0.52
C ARG A 235 20.79 -2.70 0.22
N ARG A 236 21.61 -2.83 -0.82
CA ARG A 236 22.26 -4.08 -1.23
C ARG A 236 23.19 -4.59 -0.12
N GLY A 237 23.00 -5.84 0.29
CA GLY A 237 23.79 -6.51 1.33
C GLY A 237 23.43 -6.15 2.77
N THR A 238 22.43 -5.29 2.99
CA THR A 238 21.86 -5.02 4.31
C THR A 238 20.40 -5.45 4.38
N MET A 239 19.51 -4.78 3.64
CA MET A 239 18.12 -5.21 3.52
C MET A 239 17.93 -6.26 2.44
N TYR A 240 18.63 -6.11 1.31
CA TYR A 240 18.40 -6.96 0.13
C TYR A 240 19.59 -7.86 -0.17
N ASP A 241 19.29 -9.05 -0.69
CA ASP A 241 20.28 -10.00 -1.16
C ASP A 241 21.10 -9.39 -2.32
N PRO A 242 22.44 -9.31 -2.21
CA PRO A 242 23.30 -8.82 -3.27
C PRO A 242 23.07 -9.47 -4.64
N ASP A 243 22.91 -10.80 -4.68
CA ASP A 243 22.79 -11.55 -5.93
C ASP A 243 21.45 -11.24 -6.62
N VAL A 244 20.39 -11.05 -5.82
CA VAL A 244 19.05 -10.69 -6.31
C VAL A 244 19.05 -9.26 -6.86
N VAL A 245 19.70 -8.32 -6.16
CA VAL A 245 19.81 -6.93 -6.63
C VAL A 245 20.58 -6.87 -7.95
N ASP A 246 21.71 -7.58 -8.05
CA ASP A 246 22.55 -7.57 -9.27
C ASP A 246 21.80 -8.15 -10.48
N ALA A 247 21.05 -9.23 -10.26
CA ALA A 247 20.20 -9.82 -11.29
C ALA A 247 19.04 -8.89 -11.70
N PHE A 248 18.45 -8.17 -10.74
CA PHE A 248 17.37 -7.21 -11.00
C PHE A 248 17.85 -6.02 -11.83
N PHE A 249 19.02 -5.47 -11.51
CA PHE A 249 19.63 -4.38 -12.29
C PHE A 249 19.97 -4.84 -13.71
N SER A 250 20.53 -6.04 -13.84
CA SER A 250 20.81 -6.65 -15.14
C SER A 250 19.55 -6.82 -15.99
N LEU A 251 18.42 -7.20 -15.36
CA LEU A 251 17.13 -7.34 -16.04
C LEU A 251 16.57 -6.00 -16.57
N LEU A 252 16.87 -4.90 -15.86
CA LEU A 252 16.45 -3.55 -16.24
C LEU A 252 17.44 -2.84 -17.17
N GLY A 253 18.59 -3.46 -17.48
CA GLY A 253 19.64 -2.85 -18.30
C GLY A 253 20.31 -1.65 -17.61
N ALA A 254 20.35 -1.66 -16.28
CA ALA A 254 20.96 -0.61 -15.46
C ALA A 254 22.28 -1.08 -14.83
N ASP A 255 23.25 -0.18 -14.70
CA ASP A 255 24.51 -0.48 -14.01
C ASP A 255 24.34 -0.37 -12.49
N VAL A 256 24.84 -1.37 -11.75
CA VAL A 256 24.90 -1.30 -10.29
C VAL A 256 26.03 -0.35 -9.90
N ALA A 257 25.69 0.78 -9.28
CA ALA A 257 26.70 1.71 -8.76
C ALA A 257 27.59 1.00 -7.72
N GLU A 258 28.92 1.10 -7.85
CA GLU A 258 29.84 0.62 -6.83
C GLU A 258 29.57 1.33 -5.50
N ARG A 259 29.57 0.57 -4.41
CA ARG A 259 29.26 1.08 -3.07
C ARG A 259 30.23 2.22 -2.72
N SER A 260 29.77 3.46 -2.76
CA SER A 260 30.57 4.61 -2.35
C SER A 260 30.85 4.52 -0.85
N PRO A 261 32.12 4.49 -0.40
CA PRO A 261 32.44 4.42 1.02
C PRO A 261 32.33 5.83 1.64
N ALA A 262 31.12 6.39 1.68
CA ALA A 262 30.68 7.46 2.57
C ALA A 262 29.34 8.06 2.10
N LEU A 263 28.22 7.38 2.40
CA LEU A 263 27.23 8.06 3.21
C LEU A 263 27.24 7.35 4.55
N ALA A 264 27.69 8.06 5.58
CA ALA A 264 27.41 7.67 6.95
C ALA A 264 25.91 7.39 7.03
N ALA A 265 25.55 6.24 7.61
CA ALA A 265 24.19 6.01 8.08
C ALA A 265 23.70 7.30 8.77
N PRO A 266 22.46 7.74 8.56
CA PRO A 266 21.88 8.67 9.53
C PRO A 266 22.09 8.00 10.89
N ALA A 267 22.77 8.72 11.79
CA ALA A 267 23.10 8.19 13.11
C ALA A 267 21.86 7.50 13.70
N PRO A 268 22.00 6.36 14.39
CA PRO A 268 20.87 5.79 15.11
C PRO A 268 20.28 6.91 15.95
N PRO A 269 18.94 7.14 15.93
CA PRO A 269 18.36 8.10 16.84
C PRO A 269 18.87 7.74 18.23
N ALA A 270 19.42 8.75 18.92
CA ALA A 270 19.95 8.58 20.26
C ALA A 270 18.98 7.72 21.07
N ALA A 271 19.52 6.73 21.79
CA ALA A 271 18.77 5.82 22.62
C ALA A 271 17.63 6.58 23.32
N PRO A 272 16.39 6.04 23.34
CA PRO A 272 15.31 6.70 24.05
C PRO A 272 15.83 6.98 25.46
N ALA A 273 15.75 8.25 25.88
CA ALA A 273 15.96 8.60 27.26
C ALA A 273 15.12 7.61 28.09
N ARG A 274 15.74 7.02 29.12
CA ARG A 274 15.09 6.10 30.06
C ARG A 274 13.66 6.57 30.30
N PRO A 275 12.64 5.69 30.28
CA PRO A 275 11.30 6.11 30.62
C PRO A 275 11.35 6.78 31.99
N SER A 276 11.09 8.09 32.00
CA SER A 276 10.75 8.80 33.21
C SER A 276 9.58 8.03 33.83
N ALA A 277 9.70 7.71 35.12
CA ALA A 277 8.63 7.11 35.90
C ALA A 277 7.28 7.81 35.62
N PRO A 278 6.14 7.10 35.71
CA PRO A 278 4.84 7.66 35.36
C PRO A 278 4.60 8.94 36.18
N GLN A 279 4.57 10.08 35.50
CA GLN A 279 4.18 11.35 36.09
C GLN A 279 2.76 11.66 35.61
N LEU A 280 1.80 11.32 36.46
CA LEU A 280 0.66 12.19 36.71
C LEU A 280 0.97 12.90 38.04
N PRO A 281 0.77 14.22 38.14
CA PRO A 281 -0.55 14.80 37.95
C PRO A 281 -0.62 16.06 37.07
N VAL A 282 -1.74 16.15 36.36
CA VAL A 282 -2.46 17.33 35.85
C VAL A 282 -1.83 18.69 36.21
N ASP A 283 -1.29 19.38 35.20
CA ASP A 283 -0.76 20.74 35.31
C ASP A 283 -1.92 21.76 35.20
N VAL A 284 -2.55 22.04 36.35
CA VAL A 284 -3.70 22.95 36.50
C VAL A 284 -3.43 24.36 35.94
N HIS A 285 -2.16 24.81 35.88
CA HIS A 285 -1.81 26.11 35.33
C HIS A 285 -1.92 26.16 33.80
N ARG A 286 -1.69 25.02 33.15
CA ARG A 286 -1.70 24.86 31.69
C ARG A 286 -3.11 24.74 31.13
N ASP A 287 -3.99 24.02 31.84
CA ASP A 287 -5.41 23.97 31.52
C ASP A 287 -6.06 25.35 31.65
N ALA A 288 -5.66 26.14 32.66
CA ALA A 288 -6.14 27.51 32.82
C ALA A 288 -5.71 28.44 31.67
N GLN A 289 -4.52 28.27 31.09
CA GLN A 289 -4.07 29.04 29.94
C GLN A 289 -4.85 28.67 28.66
N ASN A 290 -5.05 27.38 28.41
CA ASN A 290 -5.86 26.90 27.29
C ASN A 290 -7.31 27.38 27.44
N LEU A 291 -7.92 27.24 28.62
CA LEU A 291 -9.29 27.70 28.88
C LEU A 291 -9.46 29.22 28.68
N ARG A 292 -8.46 30.03 29.06
CA ARG A 292 -8.45 31.47 28.78
C ARG A 292 -8.38 31.76 27.29
N ALA A 293 -7.47 31.11 26.57
CA ALA A 293 -7.34 31.25 25.12
C ALA A 293 -8.64 30.92 24.39
N PHE A 294 -9.32 29.83 24.77
CA PHE A 294 -10.61 29.45 24.18
C PHE A 294 -11.75 30.41 24.58
N PHE A 295 -11.77 30.91 25.82
CA PHE A 295 -12.76 31.89 26.27
C PHE A 295 -12.63 33.22 25.53
N ASP A 296 -11.40 33.71 25.35
CA ASP A 296 -11.10 34.95 24.64
C ASP A 296 -11.38 34.81 23.12
N LEU A 297 -11.04 33.66 22.54
CA LEU A 297 -11.43 33.31 21.17
C LEU A 297 -12.96 33.33 21.03
N GLY A 298 -13.69 32.65 21.91
CA GLY A 298 -15.16 32.61 21.90
C GLY A 298 -15.81 34.00 22.00
N ARG A 299 -15.29 34.88 22.87
CA ARG A 299 -15.76 36.28 22.96
C ARG A 299 -15.54 37.07 21.67
N THR A 300 -14.39 36.88 21.03
CA THR A 300 -14.01 37.61 19.81
C THR A 300 -14.79 37.11 18.59
N LEU A 301 -15.01 35.79 18.51
CA LEU A 301 -15.86 35.16 17.50
C LEU A 301 -17.32 35.61 17.61
N GLY A 302 -17.83 35.79 18.84
CA GLY A 302 -19.19 36.30 19.06
C GLY A 302 -19.45 37.74 18.60
N ALA A 303 -18.39 38.52 18.34
CA ALA A 303 -18.48 39.92 17.91
C ALA A 303 -18.16 40.13 16.41
N SER A 304 -17.56 39.13 15.73
CA SER A 304 -17.01 39.29 14.38
C SER A 304 -17.58 38.25 13.42
N HIS A 305 -18.25 38.70 12.36
CA HIS A 305 -18.86 37.83 11.34
C HIS A 305 -18.04 37.71 10.04
N ARG A 306 -16.75 38.07 10.07
CA ARG A 306 -15.90 38.10 8.87
C ARG A 306 -14.67 37.20 9.03
N TRP A 307 -14.37 36.43 7.98
CA TRP A 307 -13.24 35.51 7.95
C TRP A 307 -11.88 36.13 8.31
N PRO A 308 -11.49 37.32 7.82
CA PRO A 308 -10.22 37.93 8.21
C PRO A 308 -10.10 38.18 9.73
N SER A 309 -11.19 38.64 10.37
CA SER A 309 -11.24 38.88 11.81
C SER A 309 -11.21 37.58 12.63
N ILE A 310 -11.79 36.50 12.08
CA ILE A 310 -11.67 35.15 12.66
C ILE A 310 -10.22 34.68 12.61
N GLY A 311 -9.54 34.86 11.47
CA GLY A 311 -8.13 34.51 11.33
C GLY A 311 -7.22 35.26 12.31
N GLU A 312 -7.46 36.56 12.50
CA GLU A 312 -6.74 37.39 13.48
C GLU A 312 -6.97 36.94 14.92
N ALA A 313 -8.21 36.61 15.29
CA ALA A 313 -8.56 36.12 16.62
C ALA A 313 -7.89 34.76 16.90
N VAL A 314 -7.92 33.84 15.93
CA VAL A 314 -7.24 32.53 16.04
C VAL A 314 -5.74 32.73 16.21
N TRP A 315 -5.11 33.56 15.37
CA TRP A 315 -3.69 33.81 15.48
C TRP A 315 -3.31 34.50 16.79
N THR A 316 -4.15 35.38 17.33
CA THR A 316 -3.85 36.10 18.57
C THR A 316 -3.96 35.19 19.80
N HIS A 317 -5.04 34.40 19.88
CA HIS A 317 -5.38 33.63 21.09
C HIS A 317 -4.85 32.19 21.08
N ILE A 318 -4.76 31.54 19.92
CA ILE A 318 -4.33 30.13 19.81
C ILE A 318 -2.82 30.00 19.59
N ARG A 319 -2.16 30.98 18.96
CA ARG A 319 -0.70 30.96 18.71
C ARG A 319 0.16 30.73 19.96
N PRO A 320 -0.13 31.31 21.14
CA PRO A 320 0.67 31.03 22.36
C PRO A 320 0.70 29.55 22.75
N CYS A 321 -0.30 28.78 22.33
CA CYS A 321 -0.42 27.35 22.59
C CYS A 321 0.21 26.46 21.50
N LEU A 322 0.71 27.07 20.40
CA LEU A 322 1.26 26.37 19.24
C LEU A 322 2.71 26.80 18.97
N PRO A 323 3.59 25.89 18.52
CA PRO A 323 4.95 26.20 18.09
C PRO A 323 4.98 26.82 16.67
N ALA A 324 3.91 27.52 16.27
CA ALA A 324 3.74 28.09 14.95
C ALA A 324 4.38 29.48 14.85
N THR A 325 5.07 29.74 13.73
CA THR A 325 5.63 31.06 13.39
C THR A 325 4.87 31.73 12.24
N SER A 326 4.02 30.98 11.54
CA SER A 326 3.15 31.47 10.47
C SER A 326 1.78 30.80 10.52
N PHE A 327 0.75 31.49 10.04
CA PHE A 327 -0.61 30.99 9.96
C PHE A 327 -1.34 31.60 8.75
N VAL A 328 -2.14 30.76 8.09
CA VAL A 328 -3.04 31.14 7.00
C VAL A 328 -4.42 30.54 7.25
N LEU A 329 -5.45 31.37 7.07
CA LEU A 329 -6.85 30.93 7.02
C LEU A 329 -7.30 30.88 5.56
N PHE A 330 -7.57 29.68 5.07
CA PHE A 330 -8.16 29.45 3.77
C PHE A 330 -9.67 29.29 3.90
N VAL A 331 -10.44 29.94 3.06
CA VAL A 331 -11.90 29.79 2.99
C VAL A 331 -12.25 29.15 1.67
N TYR A 332 -13.15 28.16 1.72
CA TYR A 332 -13.63 27.49 0.52
C TYR A 332 -14.62 28.39 -0.23
N ASP A 333 -14.33 28.61 -1.50
CA ASP A 333 -15.18 29.32 -2.43
C ASP A 333 -15.80 28.31 -3.41
N ALA A 334 -17.12 28.13 -3.27
CA ALA A 334 -17.88 27.17 -4.08
C ALA A 334 -18.03 27.60 -5.54
N ALA A 335 -17.79 28.87 -5.90
CA ALA A 335 -17.94 29.33 -7.28
C ALA A 335 -16.79 28.84 -8.18
N ASP A 336 -15.57 28.83 -7.65
CA ASP A 336 -14.35 28.46 -8.39
C ASP A 336 -13.76 27.12 -7.94
N ASP A 337 -14.47 26.38 -7.07
CA ASP A 337 -14.04 25.12 -6.44
C ASP A 337 -12.61 25.18 -5.88
N ALA A 338 -12.32 26.25 -5.14
CA ALA A 338 -10.97 26.56 -4.68
C ALA A 338 -10.96 27.22 -3.31
N LEU A 339 -9.86 27.03 -2.59
CA LEU A 339 -9.54 27.71 -1.35
C LEU A 339 -8.88 29.06 -1.62
N VAL A 340 -9.37 30.09 -0.91
CA VAL A 340 -8.87 31.46 -0.97
C VAL A 340 -8.28 31.84 0.38
N ALA A 341 -7.04 32.34 0.41
CA ALA A 341 -6.43 32.86 1.62
C ALA A 341 -7.12 34.17 2.04
N THR A 342 -7.81 34.17 3.18
CA THR A 342 -8.55 35.34 3.70
C THR A 342 -7.83 36.04 4.85
N TYR A 343 -6.93 35.35 5.53
CA TYR A 343 -6.04 35.92 6.55
C TYR A 343 -4.67 35.27 6.49
N ALA A 344 -3.63 36.05 6.76
CA ALA A 344 -2.27 35.55 6.82
C ALA A 344 -1.44 36.36 7.82
N SER A 345 -0.68 35.69 8.69
CA SER A 345 -0.09 36.31 9.88
C SER A 345 1.25 37.04 9.65
N ASN A 346 1.91 36.85 8.51
CA ASN A 346 3.22 37.45 8.22
C ASN A 346 3.41 37.85 6.74
N HIS A 347 4.41 38.70 6.49
CA HIS A 347 4.68 39.26 5.16
C HIS A 347 5.03 38.22 4.08
N TRP A 348 5.54 37.04 4.46
CA TRP A 348 5.80 35.94 3.52
C TRP A 348 4.54 35.51 2.76
N THR A 349 3.40 35.58 3.43
CA THR A 349 2.09 35.23 2.88
C THR A 349 1.34 36.40 2.23
N THR A 350 1.80 37.64 2.44
CA THR A 350 1.19 38.87 1.86
C THR A 350 1.92 39.33 0.59
N ALA A 351 3.25 39.13 0.52
CA ALA A 351 4.07 39.53 -0.64
C ALA A 351 3.94 38.54 -1.81
N ASN A 352 3.85 37.24 -1.51
CA ASN A 352 3.42 36.22 -2.46
C ASN A 352 1.90 36.15 -2.36
N ARG A 353 1.15 36.77 -3.28
CA ARG A 353 -0.30 36.53 -3.39
C ARG A 353 -0.49 35.02 -3.41
N MET A 354 -0.96 34.43 -2.32
CA MET A 354 -1.28 33.00 -2.29
C MET A 354 -2.36 32.79 -3.34
N GLU A 355 -1.95 32.22 -4.47
CA GLU A 355 -2.87 31.83 -5.54
C GLU A 355 -3.92 30.89 -4.96
N ARG A 356 -5.13 30.95 -5.55
CA ARG A 356 -6.24 30.09 -5.18
C ARG A 356 -5.76 28.64 -5.23
N ILE A 357 -6.05 27.85 -4.20
CA ILE A 357 -5.67 26.44 -4.14
C ILE A 357 -6.88 25.61 -4.58
N PRO A 358 -6.83 24.92 -5.75
CA PRO A 358 -7.93 24.06 -6.16
C PRO A 358 -8.26 23.00 -5.11
N LEU A 359 -9.53 22.61 -5.02
CA LEU A 359 -9.95 21.56 -4.08
C LEU A 359 -9.19 20.26 -4.38
N GLY A 360 -8.63 19.62 -3.34
CA GLY A 360 -7.83 18.40 -3.46
C GLY A 360 -6.36 18.62 -3.81
N GLU A 361 -5.94 19.84 -4.15
CA GLU A 361 -4.53 20.17 -4.42
C GLU A 361 -3.82 20.73 -3.18
N ARG A 362 -2.48 20.60 -3.15
CA ARG A 362 -1.61 21.06 -2.04
C ARG A 362 -2.06 20.48 -0.68
N LEU A 363 -1.53 21.01 0.42
CA LEU A 363 -1.91 20.50 1.75
C LEU A 363 -3.29 21.01 2.14
N SER A 364 -3.52 22.32 2.02
CA SER A 364 -4.77 22.91 2.48
C SER A 364 -5.96 22.46 1.61
N GLY A 365 -5.80 22.32 0.29
CA GLY A 365 -6.87 21.85 -0.59
C GLY A 365 -7.22 20.38 -0.39
N TRP A 366 -6.24 19.53 -0.07
CA TRP A 366 -6.51 18.14 0.35
C TRP A 366 -7.29 18.06 1.67
N VAL A 367 -6.93 18.89 2.66
CA VAL A 367 -7.66 18.98 3.93
C VAL A 367 -9.11 19.42 3.69
N ALA A 368 -9.33 20.38 2.79
CA ALA A 368 -10.67 20.81 2.41
C ALA A 368 -11.49 19.70 1.75
N ALA A 369 -10.89 18.96 0.81
CA ALA A 369 -11.58 17.88 0.08
C ALA A 369 -11.93 16.67 0.96
N THR A 370 -11.04 16.32 1.90
CA THR A 370 -11.19 15.10 2.70
C THR A 370 -11.83 15.34 4.07
N GLY A 371 -11.84 16.58 4.54
CA GLY A 371 -12.27 16.91 5.91
C GLY A 371 -11.36 16.31 6.98
N ARG A 372 -10.11 15.96 6.65
CA ARG A 372 -9.14 15.35 7.57
C ARG A 372 -8.02 16.30 7.93
N THR A 373 -7.62 16.30 9.20
CA THR A 373 -6.48 17.08 9.71
C THR A 373 -5.14 16.49 9.28
N ILE A 374 -4.20 17.35 8.89
CA ILE A 374 -2.79 17.01 8.62
C ILE A 374 -1.91 17.48 9.78
N LEU A 375 -0.99 16.62 10.23
CA LEU A 375 0.00 16.94 11.26
C LEU A 375 1.43 16.73 10.72
N ASN A 376 2.27 17.76 10.83
CA ASN A 376 3.69 17.76 10.45
C ASN A 376 4.01 17.41 8.98
N SER A 377 3.11 17.73 8.04
CA SER A 377 3.48 17.64 6.62
C SER A 377 4.43 18.76 6.22
N ASP A 378 5.16 18.59 5.11
CA ASP A 378 6.12 19.59 4.65
C ASP A 378 5.41 20.88 4.24
N ALA A 379 5.66 21.97 4.99
CA ALA A 379 5.04 23.27 4.76
C ALA A 379 5.24 23.81 3.34
N ARG A 380 6.31 23.40 2.65
CA ARG A 380 6.61 23.83 1.27
C ARG A 380 5.58 23.34 0.26
N LEU A 381 4.91 22.21 0.53
CA LEU A 381 3.82 21.71 -0.32
C LEU A 381 2.65 22.70 -0.39
N ASP A 382 2.51 23.52 0.64
CA ASP A 382 1.46 24.54 0.71
C ASP A 382 1.98 25.96 0.49
N LEU A 383 3.29 26.21 0.46
CA LEU A 383 3.86 27.57 0.37
C LEU A 383 4.74 27.81 -0.86
N ASP A 384 5.40 26.78 -1.40
CA ASP A 384 6.43 26.92 -2.45
C ASP A 384 5.91 26.54 -3.86
N ALA A 385 4.59 26.43 -4.05
CA ALA A 385 3.98 25.91 -5.28
C ALA A 385 4.39 26.65 -6.58
N THR A 386 4.82 27.92 -6.50
CA THR A 386 5.21 28.74 -7.66
C THR A 386 6.73 28.83 -7.88
N GLY A 387 7.55 28.17 -7.06
CA GLY A 387 8.99 27.97 -7.30
C GLY A 387 9.89 29.21 -7.26
N ARG A 388 9.36 30.41 -6.95
CA ARG A 388 10.13 31.67 -7.01
C ARG A 388 10.94 31.97 -5.75
N GLU A 389 10.51 31.53 -4.57
CA GLU A 389 11.23 31.62 -3.31
C GLU A 389 10.95 30.39 -2.44
N ARG A 390 11.97 29.81 -1.80
CA ARG A 390 11.82 28.66 -0.91
C ARG A 390 11.53 29.12 0.51
N SER A 391 10.39 28.72 1.05
CA SER A 391 10.03 29.03 2.43
C SER A 391 11.02 28.41 3.42
N PRO A 392 11.42 29.10 4.50
CA PRO A 392 12.18 28.52 5.60
C PRO A 392 11.34 27.60 6.49
N LEU A 393 10.02 27.51 6.25
CA LEU A 393 9.10 26.68 7.00
C LEU A 393 9.23 25.21 6.56
N ARG A 394 9.07 24.28 7.51
CA ARG A 394 9.33 22.83 7.29
C ARG A 394 8.18 21.94 7.74
N SER A 395 7.38 22.35 8.71
CA SER A 395 6.23 21.57 9.16
C SER A 395 4.95 22.39 9.12
N ALA A 396 3.85 21.72 8.76
CA ALA A 396 2.50 22.27 8.68
C ALA A 396 1.53 21.45 9.54
N LEU A 397 0.62 22.14 10.21
CA LEU A 397 -0.58 21.60 10.86
C LEU A 397 -1.78 22.26 10.19
N SER A 398 -2.57 21.48 9.45
CA SER A 398 -3.72 21.99 8.69
C SER A 398 -4.99 21.28 9.13
N VAL A 399 -5.98 22.04 9.62
CA VAL A 399 -7.21 21.55 10.23
C VAL A 399 -8.42 22.08 9.47
N PRO A 400 -9.40 21.24 9.10
CA PRO A 400 -10.62 21.69 8.45
C PRO A 400 -11.59 22.29 9.47
N ILE A 401 -12.22 23.39 9.10
CA ILE A 401 -13.43 23.92 9.73
C ILE A 401 -14.60 23.36 8.93
N ALA A 402 -15.25 22.33 9.44
CA ALA A 402 -16.38 21.69 8.79
C ALA A 402 -17.69 21.93 9.53
N SER A 403 -18.77 22.13 8.78
CA SER A 403 -20.14 22.23 9.31
C SER A 403 -21.07 21.40 8.44
N ASN A 404 -21.95 20.61 9.06
CA ASN A 404 -22.91 19.72 8.37
C ASN A 404 -22.26 18.79 7.32
N GLY A 405 -21.03 18.34 7.56
CA GLY A 405 -20.31 17.42 6.65
C GLY A 405 -19.64 18.09 5.45
N GLN A 406 -19.64 19.43 5.37
CA GLN A 406 -18.92 20.19 4.34
C GLN A 406 -17.83 21.05 4.97
N THR A 407 -16.65 21.08 4.36
CA THR A 407 -15.54 21.94 4.78
C THR A 407 -15.79 23.37 4.32
N LEU A 408 -15.87 24.32 5.27
CA LEU A 408 -16.07 25.74 5.01
C LEU A 408 -14.74 26.49 4.88
N ALA A 409 -13.73 26.07 5.65
CA ALA A 409 -12.43 26.73 5.71
C ALA A 409 -11.36 25.75 6.21
N VAL A 410 -10.09 26.13 6.09
CA VAL A 410 -8.93 25.38 6.58
C VAL A 410 -8.01 26.31 7.36
N LEU A 411 -7.68 25.91 8.58
CA LEU A 411 -6.69 26.56 9.44
C LEU A 411 -5.33 25.91 9.20
N SER A 412 -4.38 26.64 8.63
CA SER A 412 -3.04 26.11 8.35
C SER A 412 -1.97 26.86 9.14
N PHE A 413 -1.33 26.17 10.07
CA PHE A 413 -0.24 26.66 10.91
C PHE A 413 1.09 26.09 10.42
N TYR A 414 2.14 26.90 10.44
CA TYR A 414 3.45 26.49 9.94
C TYR A 414 4.58 26.85 10.91
N ALA A 415 5.62 26.01 10.93
CA ALA A 415 6.78 26.16 11.79
C ALA A 415 8.10 25.85 11.03
N PRO A 416 9.24 26.44 11.44
CA PRO A 416 10.53 26.29 10.76
C PRO A 416 11.22 24.96 11.05
N SER A 417 10.92 24.34 12.20
CA SER A 417 11.46 23.04 12.59
C SER A 417 10.67 21.88 11.98
N GLU A 418 11.36 20.80 11.64
CA GLU A 418 10.71 19.54 11.29
C GLU A 418 9.99 18.96 12.51
N ASN A 419 8.82 18.35 12.29
CA ASN A 419 8.00 17.73 13.34
C ASN A 419 7.68 18.66 14.54
N ALA A 420 7.45 19.96 14.29
CA ALA A 420 7.22 20.93 15.36
C ALA A 420 5.91 20.68 16.14
N PHE A 421 4.89 20.12 15.48
CA PHE A 421 3.57 19.94 16.06
C PHE A 421 3.43 18.56 16.74
N ALA A 422 2.84 18.50 17.92
CA ALA A 422 2.55 17.24 18.63
C ALA A 422 1.04 17.00 18.64
N GLU A 423 0.59 15.81 19.04
CA GLU A 423 -0.84 15.47 19.05
C GLU A 423 -1.68 16.47 19.86
N ARG A 424 -1.17 16.93 21.01
CA ARG A 424 -1.81 18.00 21.80
C ARG A 424 -2.04 19.30 21.01
N HIS A 425 -1.15 19.66 20.08
CA HIS A 425 -1.28 20.87 19.27
C HIS A 425 -2.38 20.69 18.22
N ARG A 426 -2.52 19.46 17.70
CA ARG A 426 -3.63 19.07 16.84
C ARG A 426 -4.97 19.18 17.56
N GLU A 427 -5.08 18.61 18.77
CA GLU A 427 -6.29 18.68 19.59
C GLU A 427 -6.73 20.13 19.84
N ILE A 428 -5.77 21.02 20.16
CA ILE A 428 -6.05 22.46 20.36
C ILE A 428 -6.55 23.12 19.06
N ALA A 429 -5.92 22.82 17.92
CA ALA A 429 -6.31 23.40 16.63
C ALA A 429 -7.66 22.85 16.14
N GLU A 430 -7.96 21.57 16.35
CA GLU A 430 -9.27 20.94 16.08
C GLU A 430 -10.36 21.51 16.98
N ALA A 431 -10.09 21.71 18.27
CA ALA A 431 -11.04 22.36 19.18
C ALA A 431 -11.32 23.82 18.77
N ALA A 432 -10.30 24.55 18.29
CA ALA A 432 -10.48 25.91 17.77
C ALA A 432 -11.33 25.89 16.48
N ALA A 433 -11.06 24.95 15.56
CA ALA A 433 -11.85 24.78 14.35
C ALA A 433 -13.32 24.46 14.66
N ALA A 434 -13.58 23.59 15.63
CA ALA A 434 -14.93 23.26 16.08
C ALA A 434 -15.64 24.46 16.70
N ALA A 435 -14.96 25.24 17.54
CA ALA A 435 -15.53 26.46 18.13
C ALA A 435 -15.91 27.50 17.05
N ILE A 436 -15.10 27.63 16.00
CA ILE A 436 -15.38 28.50 14.85
C ILE A 436 -16.57 27.95 14.03
N ALA A 437 -16.61 26.64 13.78
CA ALA A 437 -17.72 26.00 13.07
C ALA A 437 -19.07 26.20 13.78
N ASP A 438 -19.09 26.08 15.11
CA ASP A 438 -20.30 26.29 15.91
C ASP A 438 -20.70 27.76 16.01
N ALA A 439 -19.75 28.68 16.14
CA ALA A 439 -20.02 30.12 16.06
C ALA A 439 -20.52 30.53 14.65
N GLY A 440 -20.01 29.88 13.61
CA GLY A 440 -20.35 30.09 12.20
C GLY A 440 -21.76 29.64 11.82
N ARG A 441 -22.45 28.82 12.63
CA ARG A 441 -23.88 28.47 12.40
C ARG A 441 -24.81 29.68 12.48
N VAL A 442 -24.33 30.85 12.94
CA VAL A 442 -25.07 32.12 12.94
C VAL A 442 -24.79 32.96 11.69
N ALA A 443 -23.69 32.73 10.97
CA ALA A 443 -23.29 33.50 9.77
C ALA A 443 -23.49 32.66 8.50
N GLY A 444 -24.74 32.45 8.13
CA GLY A 444 -25.08 31.93 6.80
C GLY A 444 -24.83 33.00 5.73
N THR A 445 -23.64 33.03 5.14
CA THR A 445 -23.44 33.69 3.85
C THR A 445 -22.25 33.09 3.09
N PRO A 446 -22.42 32.72 1.81
CA PRO A 446 -21.29 32.56 0.88
C PRO A 446 -20.45 33.83 0.85
N LEU A 447 -19.18 33.72 0.48
CA LEU A 447 -18.27 34.86 0.24
C LEU A 447 -18.97 35.89 -0.66
N ASP A 448 -19.49 36.97 -0.08
CA ASP A 448 -20.13 38.05 -0.83
C ASP A 448 -19.03 38.78 -1.63
N ASP A 449 -19.28 38.95 -2.93
CA ASP A 449 -18.36 39.26 -4.03
C ASP A 449 -17.76 40.68 -3.99
N ARG A 450 -17.50 41.20 -2.78
CA ARG A 450 -16.98 42.57 -2.54
C ARG A 450 -15.75 42.64 -1.64
N SER A 451 -15.26 41.52 -1.10
CA SER A 451 -14.05 41.50 -0.25
C SER A 451 -12.72 41.52 -1.01
N LEU A 452 -12.71 41.42 -2.35
CA LEU A 452 -11.48 41.45 -3.15
C LEU A 452 -10.93 42.86 -3.43
N SER A 453 -11.60 43.93 -2.97
CA SER A 453 -11.20 45.32 -3.28
C SER A 453 -10.69 46.15 -2.09
N ALA A 454 -10.46 45.56 -0.91
CA ALA A 454 -9.97 46.29 0.26
C ALA A 454 -8.72 45.66 0.89
N ILE A 455 -7.66 45.45 0.09
CA ILE A 455 -6.29 45.53 0.64
C ILE A 455 -5.94 47.02 0.70
N ALA A 456 -6.53 47.73 1.65
CA ALA A 456 -6.17 49.10 1.98
C ALA A 456 -5.22 49.06 3.18
N VAL A 457 -3.97 49.40 2.87
CA VAL A 457 -2.92 49.92 3.74
C VAL A 457 -3.44 50.41 5.10
N SER A 458 -2.97 49.77 6.18
CA SER A 458 -2.79 50.45 7.45
C SER A 458 -1.43 50.04 8.03
N LYS A 459 -0.74 51.04 8.55
CA LYS A 459 0.70 51.13 8.83
C LYS A 459 1.20 50.26 9.97
#